data_AF-A0A2E3EBI7-F1
#
_entry.id   AF-A0A2E3EBI7-F1
#
_cell.length_a   1.000
_cell.length_b   1.000
_cell.length_c   1.000
_cell.angle_alpha   90.00
_cell.angle_beta   90.00
_cell.angle_gamma   90.00
#
_symmetry.space_group_name_H-M   'P 1'
#
loop_
_entity.id
_entity.type
_entity.pdbx_description
1 polymer ?
#
loop_
_entity_poly.entity_id
_entity_poly.type
_entity_poly.pdbx_seq_one_letter_code
_entity_poly.pdbx_strand_id
1 'polypeptide(L)'
;MREYFIRRFLLIPPTLLGVTLIVFAITRLVPGGPIEHFLEEAQKASEGASSSGGQMAGGMNEEQIEKLEEEYGYDKPIHISYLQWLGVLPRERFISKADFRAVGGDKIGTGDLIKDTDNEVLLVLKNDGRQVKVTREEKKVTSAVFVSSNMTLSESNDLEGWQFRIETKEDRQARWVERNKEPVFISFLRWLKVLPEGQAITKDMAPQNYDDRVVGYKRTYAGILQGKLGVSTEFGD
;
A
#
# COMPACT_ATOMS: atom_id res chain seq x y z
N MET A 1 5.00 -20.50 -46.26
CA MET A 1 4.10 -20.91 -45.15
C MET A 1 4.70 -20.61 -43.77
N ARG A 2 5.80 -21.27 -43.34
CA ARG A 2 6.42 -21.06 -42.00
C ARG A 2 6.68 -19.59 -41.65
N GLU A 3 7.20 -18.80 -42.59
CA GLU A 3 7.53 -17.40 -42.34
C GLU A 3 6.29 -16.51 -42.11
N TYR A 4 5.19 -16.80 -42.79
CA TYR A 4 3.92 -16.12 -42.58
C TYR A 4 3.34 -16.43 -41.18
N PHE A 5 3.41 -17.69 -40.74
CA PHE A 5 2.99 -18.09 -39.40
C PHE A 5 3.85 -17.43 -38.32
N ILE A 6 5.18 -17.36 -38.49
CA ILE A 6 6.08 -16.70 -37.52
C ILE A 6 5.79 -15.20 -37.43
N ARG A 7 5.62 -14.50 -38.56
CA ARG A 7 5.26 -13.06 -38.56
C ARG A 7 3.94 -12.81 -37.85
N ARG A 8 2.92 -13.63 -38.12
CA ARG A 8 1.60 -13.48 -37.50
C ARG A 8 1.62 -13.84 -36.02
N PHE A 9 2.37 -14.87 -35.62
CA PHE A 9 2.52 -15.27 -34.22
C PHE A 9 3.29 -14.23 -33.40
N LEU A 10 4.32 -13.61 -33.98
CA LEU A 10 5.11 -12.55 -33.33
C LEU A 10 4.33 -11.23 -33.20
N LEU A 11 3.33 -10.99 -34.06
CA LEU A 11 2.43 -9.84 -33.99
C LEU A 11 1.31 -9.99 -32.94
N ILE A 12 1.01 -11.20 -32.46
CA ILE A 12 -0.04 -11.41 -31.46
C ILE A 12 0.32 -10.77 -30.11
N PRO A 13 1.49 -11.04 -29.48
CA PRO A 13 1.88 -10.41 -28.22
C PRO A 13 1.82 -8.87 -28.21
N PRO A 14 2.35 -8.13 -29.21
CA PRO A 14 2.28 -6.67 -29.20
C PRO A 14 0.85 -6.15 -29.35
N THR A 15 -0.02 -6.82 -30.13
CA THR A 15 -1.44 -6.42 -30.21
C THR A 15 -2.17 -6.62 -28.88
N LEU A 16 -1.94 -7.75 -28.20
CA LEU A 16 -2.53 -8.02 -26.90
C LEU A 16 -2.04 -7.02 -25.85
N LEU A 17 -0.74 -6.75 -25.80
CA LEU A 17 -0.16 -5.75 -24.90
C LEU A 17 -0.72 -4.34 -25.17
N GLY A 18 -0.93 -3.98 -26.43
CA GLY A 18 -1.53 -2.70 -26.80
C GLY A 18 -2.96 -2.56 -26.25
N VAL A 19 -3.80 -3.57 -26.47
CA VAL A 19 -5.19 -3.56 -25.97
C VAL A 19 -5.24 -3.56 -24.44
N THR A 20 -4.43 -4.38 -23.75
CA THR A 20 -4.41 -4.42 -22.29
C THR A 20 -3.90 -3.12 -21.68
N LEU A 21 -2.95 -2.44 -22.32
CA LEU A 21 -2.46 -1.13 -21.89
C LEU A 21 -3.55 -0.06 -22.04
N ILE A 22 -4.33 -0.08 -23.12
CA ILE A 22 -5.47 0.82 -23.30
C ILE A 22 -6.52 0.59 -22.21
N VAL A 23 -6.90 -0.67 -21.95
CA VAL A 23 -7.85 -1.02 -20.88
C VAL A 23 -7.35 -0.53 -19.52
N PHE A 24 -6.08 -0.79 -19.21
CA PHE A 24 -5.47 -0.33 -17.97
C PHE A 24 -5.47 1.20 -17.85
N ALA A 25 -5.10 1.91 -18.93
CA ALA A 25 -5.12 3.37 -18.96
C ALA A 25 -6.53 3.92 -18.73
N ILE A 26 -7.55 3.34 -19.37
CA ILE A 26 -8.96 3.75 -19.15
C ILE A 26 -9.33 3.56 -17.67
N THR A 27 -9.05 2.40 -17.07
CA THR A 27 -9.39 2.14 -15.65
C THR A 27 -8.69 3.09 -14.67
N ARG A 28 -7.53 3.65 -15.04
CA ARG A 28 -6.75 4.60 -14.22
C ARG A 28 -7.13 6.07 -14.45
N LEU A 29 -7.70 6.40 -15.62
CA LEU A 29 -8.01 7.75 -16.05
C LEU A 29 -9.50 8.11 -15.94
N VAL A 30 -10.36 7.15 -15.56
CA VAL A 30 -11.78 7.42 -15.33
C VAL A 30 -11.90 8.43 -14.16
N PRO A 31 -12.47 9.62 -14.39
CA PRO A 31 -12.79 10.55 -13.31
C PRO A 31 -13.93 9.94 -12.46
N GLY A 32 -13.78 9.92 -11.14
CA GLY A 32 -14.60 9.12 -10.22
C GLY A 32 -13.94 7.79 -9.86
N GLY A 33 -12.62 7.76 -9.68
CA GLY A 33 -11.90 6.53 -9.33
C GLY A 33 -12.35 5.96 -7.96
N PRO A 34 -12.05 4.69 -7.64
CA PRO A 34 -12.41 4.09 -6.35
C PRO A 34 -11.97 4.92 -5.15
N ILE A 35 -10.78 5.52 -5.21
CA ILE A 35 -10.22 6.38 -4.16
C ILE A 35 -11.09 7.64 -3.95
N GLU A 36 -11.60 8.25 -5.03
CA GLU A 36 -12.41 9.46 -4.97
C GLU A 36 -13.78 9.18 -4.36
N HIS A 37 -14.42 8.06 -4.72
CA HIS A 37 -15.67 7.63 -4.09
C HIS A 37 -15.52 7.35 -2.59
N PHE A 38 -14.42 6.71 -2.17
CA PHE A 38 -14.14 6.50 -0.74
C PHE A 38 -13.83 7.82 -0.03
N LEU A 39 -13.12 8.75 -0.68
CA LEU A 39 -12.85 10.08 -0.13
C LEU A 39 -14.14 10.88 0.03
N GLU A 40 -15.04 10.84 -0.95
CA GLU A 40 -16.37 11.44 -0.87
C GLU A 40 -17.24 10.80 0.23
N GLU A 41 -17.23 9.47 0.36
CA GLU A 41 -17.96 8.76 1.40
C GLU A 41 -17.41 9.10 2.79
N ALA A 42 -16.10 9.16 2.95
CA ALA A 42 -15.46 9.56 4.19
C ALA A 42 -15.68 11.04 4.53
N GLN A 43 -15.68 11.94 3.54
CA GLN A 43 -16.04 13.35 3.73
C GLN A 43 -17.50 13.48 4.18
N LYS A 44 -18.44 12.77 3.53
CA LYS A 44 -19.86 12.74 3.92
C LYS A 44 -20.07 12.13 5.32
N ALA A 45 -19.32 11.09 5.67
CA ALA A 45 -19.34 10.51 7.01
C ALA A 45 -18.81 11.48 8.09
N SER A 46 -17.76 12.25 7.76
CA SER A 46 -17.20 13.29 8.62
C SER A 46 -18.17 14.46 8.80
N GLU A 47 -18.93 14.83 7.76
CA GLU A 47 -19.96 15.88 7.84
C GLU A 47 -21.15 15.45 8.70
N GLY A 48 -21.55 14.18 8.65
CA GLY A 48 -22.60 13.61 9.52
C GLY A 48 -22.22 13.48 11.00
N ALA A 49 -20.93 13.30 11.30
CA ALA A 49 -20.40 13.16 12.67
C ALA A 49 -20.18 14.49 13.40
N SER A 50 -20.32 15.63 12.71
CA SER A 50 -20.10 16.99 13.27
C SER A 50 -21.15 17.45 14.29
N SER A 51 -22.12 16.60 14.65
CA SER A 51 -23.19 16.89 15.63
C SER A 51 -22.94 16.35 17.05
N SER A 52 -21.84 15.64 17.31
CA SER A 52 -21.47 15.14 18.65
C SER A 52 -20.10 15.69 19.08
N GLY A 53 -20.11 16.60 20.06
CA GLY A 53 -18.90 17.27 20.54
C GLY A 53 -17.91 16.32 21.21
N GLY A 54 -16.63 16.45 20.83
CA GLY A 54 -15.50 15.81 21.53
C GLY A 54 -14.46 15.23 20.56
N GLN A 55 -13.44 16.02 20.23
CA GLN A 55 -12.09 15.56 19.79
C GLN A 55 -12.02 14.31 18.88
N MET A 56 -12.79 14.31 17.79
CA MET A 56 -12.51 13.52 16.59
C MET A 56 -12.80 14.37 15.35
N ALA A 57 -12.27 15.60 15.33
CA ALA A 57 -12.19 16.39 14.11
C ALA A 57 -10.95 15.96 13.32
N GLY A 58 -10.96 14.72 12.82
CA GLY A 58 -9.96 14.19 11.92
C GLY A 58 -10.67 13.72 10.67
N GLY A 59 -10.73 14.58 9.65
CA GLY A 59 -11.08 14.14 8.30
C GLY A 59 -10.26 12.90 7.97
N MET A 60 -10.91 11.90 7.38
CA MET A 60 -10.37 10.62 6.89
C MET A 60 -8.87 10.40 7.21
N ASN A 61 -8.60 9.53 8.20
CA ASN A 61 -7.25 9.25 8.68
C ASN A 61 -6.35 8.90 7.48
N GLU A 62 -5.30 9.68 7.21
CA GLU A 62 -4.36 9.55 6.09
C GLU A 62 -3.90 8.10 5.87
N GLU A 63 -3.82 7.33 6.96
CA GLU A 63 -3.52 5.90 6.99
C GLU A 63 -4.50 5.02 6.18
N GLN A 64 -5.79 5.39 6.14
CA GLN A 64 -6.83 4.70 5.37
C GLN A 64 -6.64 4.95 3.87
N ILE A 65 -6.36 6.20 3.49
CA ILE A 65 -6.07 6.56 2.09
C ILE A 65 -4.86 5.77 1.61
N GLU A 66 -3.78 5.77 2.41
CA GLU A 66 -2.56 5.04 2.12
C GLU A 66 -2.78 3.52 2.01
N LYS A 67 -3.64 2.95 2.85
CA LYS A 67 -4.01 1.52 2.78
C LYS A 67 -4.75 1.20 1.48
N LEU A 68 -5.70 2.04 1.07
CA LEU A 68 -6.43 1.86 -0.19
C LEU A 68 -5.48 1.98 -1.39
N GLU A 69 -4.57 2.93 -1.36
CA GLU A 69 -3.59 3.12 -2.42
C GLU A 69 -2.70 1.91 -2.62
N GLU A 70 -2.20 1.31 -1.54
CA GLU A 70 -1.44 0.06 -1.61
C GLU A 70 -2.30 -1.12 -2.11
N GLU A 71 -3.57 -1.16 -1.70
CA GLU A 71 -4.54 -2.19 -2.08
C GLU A 71 -4.98 -2.10 -3.56
N TYR A 72 -4.90 -0.92 -4.17
CA TYR A 72 -5.15 -0.72 -5.61
C TYR A 72 -3.87 -0.49 -6.45
N GLY A 73 -2.72 -0.34 -5.80
CA GLY A 73 -1.41 -0.23 -6.45
C GLY A 73 -1.19 1.15 -7.04
N TYR A 74 -1.79 2.17 -6.42
CA TYR A 74 -1.55 3.58 -6.73
C TYR A 74 -0.28 4.11 -6.05
N ASP A 75 0.28 3.35 -5.10
CA ASP A 75 1.55 3.64 -4.41
C ASP A 75 2.80 3.42 -5.29
N LYS A 76 2.65 2.82 -6.48
CA LYS A 76 3.76 2.38 -7.34
C LYS A 76 3.76 3.09 -8.69
N PRO A 77 4.93 3.20 -9.35
CA PRO A 77 5.04 3.67 -10.72
C PRO A 77 4.10 2.92 -11.66
N ILE A 78 3.48 3.66 -12.60
CA ILE A 78 2.38 3.15 -13.45
C ILE A 78 2.74 1.86 -14.21
N HIS A 79 4.00 1.71 -14.63
CA HIS A 79 4.48 0.52 -15.33
C HIS A 79 4.61 -0.71 -14.41
N ILE A 80 4.99 -0.51 -13.14
CA ILE A 80 5.03 -1.59 -12.14
C ILE A 80 3.61 -2.04 -11.83
N SER A 81 2.69 -1.08 -11.62
CA SER A 81 1.28 -1.37 -11.36
C SER A 81 0.62 -2.08 -12.53
N TYR A 82 0.95 -1.71 -13.77
CA TYR A 82 0.50 -2.41 -14.98
C TYR A 82 0.99 -3.86 -15.03
N LEU A 83 2.29 -4.09 -14.78
CA LEU A 83 2.86 -5.44 -14.80
C LEU A 83 2.32 -6.32 -13.66
N GLN A 84 2.06 -5.74 -12.48
CA GLN A 84 1.37 -6.42 -11.38
C GLN A 84 -0.07 -6.75 -11.76
N TRP A 85 -0.81 -5.80 -12.35
CA TRP A 85 -2.19 -6.02 -12.82
C TRP A 85 -2.29 -7.09 -13.91
N LEU A 86 -1.32 -7.12 -14.84
CA LEU A 86 -1.23 -8.15 -15.88
C LEU A 86 -0.85 -9.52 -15.28
N GLY A 87 -0.24 -9.55 -14.09
CA GLY A 87 0.17 -10.76 -13.38
C GLY A 87 1.58 -11.23 -13.70
N VAL A 88 2.41 -10.38 -14.31
CA VAL A 88 3.83 -10.65 -14.60
C VAL A 88 4.69 -10.49 -13.35
N LEU A 89 4.37 -9.49 -12.52
CA LEU A 89 5.08 -9.21 -11.29
C LEU A 89 4.26 -9.64 -10.06
N PRO A 90 4.93 -10.11 -8.99
CA PRO A 90 4.25 -10.37 -7.74
C PRO A 90 3.79 -9.04 -7.13
N ARG A 91 2.66 -9.13 -6.43
CA ARG A 91 2.08 -8.03 -5.70
C ARG A 91 2.10 -8.33 -4.20
N GLU A 92 2.24 -7.27 -3.42
CA GLU A 92 2.16 -7.33 -1.97
C GLU A 92 0.70 -7.42 -1.55
N ARG A 93 0.39 -8.43 -0.73
CA ARG A 93 -0.94 -8.72 -0.19
C ARG A 93 -0.82 -9.00 1.30
N PHE A 94 -1.97 -9.03 1.98
CA PHE A 94 -2.05 -9.21 3.42
C PHE A 94 -1.19 -8.19 4.19
N ILE A 95 -1.27 -6.92 3.79
CA ILE A 95 -0.43 -5.89 4.39
C ILE A 95 -0.91 -5.60 5.81
N SER A 96 -0.02 -5.75 6.77
CA SER A 96 -0.17 -5.37 8.17
C SER A 96 0.83 -4.28 8.50
N LYS A 97 0.41 -3.30 9.31
CA LYS A 97 1.24 -2.14 9.68
C LYS A 97 1.23 -1.95 11.20
N ALA A 98 2.35 -1.54 11.76
CA ALA A 98 2.47 -1.10 13.14
C ALA A 98 3.57 -0.04 13.26
N ASP A 99 3.27 1.06 13.94
CA ASP A 99 4.20 2.17 14.14
C ASP A 99 5.11 1.92 15.36
N PHE A 100 6.37 2.36 15.27
CA PHE A 100 7.33 2.39 16.36
C PHE A 100 7.02 3.60 17.25
N ARG A 101 5.99 3.48 18.09
CA ARG A 101 5.61 4.53 19.07
C ARG A 101 5.24 3.91 20.39
N ALA A 102 5.43 4.67 21.47
CA ALA A 102 5.02 4.28 22.80
C ALA A 102 3.49 4.27 22.84
N VAL A 103 2.90 3.10 22.64
CA VAL A 103 1.46 2.94 22.78
C VAL A 103 1.14 3.06 24.27
N GLY A 104 0.58 4.20 24.66
CA GLY A 104 0.15 4.43 26.04
C GLY A 104 -0.87 3.37 26.48
N GLY A 105 -0.52 2.64 27.55
CA GLY A 105 -1.44 2.11 28.55
C GLY A 105 -2.33 0.91 28.23
N ASP A 106 -2.85 0.75 27.02
CA ASP A 106 -4.03 -0.13 26.81
C ASP A 106 -3.77 -1.38 25.96
N LYS A 107 -2.62 -2.03 26.14
CA LYS A 107 -2.44 -3.41 25.67
C LYS A 107 -2.17 -4.33 26.86
N ILE A 108 -3.24 -4.99 27.33
CA ILE A 108 -3.17 -6.05 28.35
C ILE A 108 -2.17 -7.12 27.88
N GLY A 109 -1.07 -7.27 28.63
CA GLY A 109 -0.02 -8.27 28.41
C GLY A 109 1.23 -7.81 27.63
N THR A 110 1.27 -6.59 27.07
CA THR A 110 2.39 -6.14 26.23
C THR A 110 3.63 -5.66 27.00
N GLY A 111 3.51 -5.44 28.31
CA GLY A 111 4.50 -4.72 29.12
C GLY A 111 5.89 -5.35 29.25
N ASP A 112 6.07 -6.63 28.93
CA ASP A 112 7.36 -7.33 29.11
C ASP A 112 8.01 -7.79 27.79
N LEU A 113 7.32 -7.59 26.65
CA LEU A 113 7.79 -8.03 25.33
C LEU A 113 8.50 -6.95 24.52
N ILE A 114 8.21 -5.68 24.79
CA ILE A 114 8.84 -4.54 24.12
C ILE A 114 9.72 -3.84 25.16
N LYS A 115 11.04 -3.97 25.00
CA LYS A 115 12.03 -3.35 25.91
C LYS A 115 12.51 -2.01 25.38
N ASP A 116 12.54 -1.88 24.06
CA ASP A 116 12.93 -0.67 23.35
C ASP A 116 11.85 -0.29 22.34
N THR A 117 11.14 0.79 22.61
CA THR A 117 10.01 1.23 21.76
C THR A 117 10.49 1.84 20.44
N ASP A 118 11.75 2.30 20.39
CA ASP A 118 12.30 2.90 19.19
C ASP A 118 12.72 1.81 18.19
N ASN A 119 13.05 0.61 18.66
CA ASN A 119 13.59 -0.48 17.83
C ASN A 119 12.74 -1.75 17.80
N GLU A 120 11.75 -1.90 18.68
CA GLU A 120 10.89 -3.08 18.75
C GLU A 120 9.42 -2.70 18.61
N VAL A 121 8.70 -3.44 17.77
CA VAL A 121 7.25 -3.26 17.59
C VAL A 121 6.55 -4.60 17.46
N LEU A 122 5.34 -4.67 18.00
CA LEU A 122 4.45 -5.81 17.82
C LEU A 122 3.50 -5.54 16.66
N LEU A 123 3.65 -6.33 15.61
CA LEU A 123 2.79 -6.30 14.43
C LEU A 123 1.71 -7.38 14.53
N VAL A 124 0.44 -6.98 14.42
CA VAL A 124 -0.67 -7.94 14.27
C VAL A 124 -0.84 -8.29 12.80
N LEU A 125 -0.72 -9.57 12.46
CA LEU A 125 -0.85 -10.05 11.09
C LEU A 125 -2.31 -10.14 10.67
N LYS A 126 -2.62 -9.58 9.49
CA LYS A 126 -3.93 -9.64 8.86
C LYS A 126 -4.30 -11.11 8.58
N ASN A 127 -5.58 -11.45 8.71
CA ASN A 127 -6.17 -12.79 8.61
C ASN A 127 -6.00 -13.67 9.85
N ASP A 128 -4.77 -13.82 10.34
CA ASP A 128 -4.45 -14.77 11.41
C ASP A 128 -4.65 -14.22 12.82
N GLY A 129 -4.52 -12.90 12.98
CA GLY A 129 -4.53 -12.26 14.30
C GLY A 129 -3.28 -12.56 15.15
N ARG A 130 -2.39 -13.47 14.70
CA ARG A 130 -1.08 -13.70 15.30
C ARG A 130 -0.25 -12.43 15.34
N GLN A 131 0.53 -12.29 16.40
CA GLN A 131 1.43 -11.17 16.59
C GLN A 131 2.86 -11.58 16.23
N VAL A 132 3.59 -10.68 15.60
CA VAL A 132 5.01 -10.82 15.30
C VAL A 132 5.74 -9.70 15.97
N LYS A 133 6.72 -10.04 16.81
CA LYS A 133 7.69 -9.08 17.31
C LYS A 133 8.71 -8.85 16.22
N VAL A 134 8.79 -7.60 15.76
CA VAL A 134 9.78 -7.15 14.80
C VAL A 134 10.77 -6.27 15.53
N THR A 135 12.05 -6.64 15.43
CA THR A 135 13.17 -5.84 15.90
C THR A 135 13.90 -5.25 14.70
N ARG A 136 14.16 -3.96 14.75
CA ARG A 136 14.88 -3.21 13.72
C ARG A 136 16.25 -2.74 14.17
N GLU A 137 17.11 -2.54 13.19
CA GLU A 137 18.29 -1.71 13.30
C GLU A 137 18.21 -0.66 12.17
N GLU A 138 17.95 0.59 12.56
CA GLU A 138 17.72 1.72 11.65
C GLU A 138 16.63 1.44 10.58
N LYS A 139 17.06 1.15 9.33
CA LYS A 139 16.21 0.95 8.14
C LYS A 139 16.05 -0.53 7.75
N LYS A 140 16.61 -1.47 8.51
CA LYS A 140 16.51 -2.91 8.21
C LYS A 140 15.87 -3.69 9.35
N VAL A 141 15.09 -4.70 8.98
CA VAL A 141 14.53 -5.68 9.92
C VAL A 141 15.63 -6.69 10.26
N THR A 142 16.00 -6.75 11.53
CA THR A 142 17.05 -7.64 12.04
C THR A 142 16.46 -8.97 12.51
N SER A 143 15.29 -8.93 13.11
CA SER A 143 14.57 -10.13 13.55
C SER A 143 13.07 -9.94 13.45
N ALA A 144 12.36 -10.99 13.07
CA ALA A 144 10.91 -11.06 13.08
C ALA A 144 10.51 -12.45 13.60
N VAL A 145 9.82 -12.49 14.75
CA VAL A 145 9.49 -13.74 15.45
C VAL A 145 8.03 -13.72 15.89
N PHE A 146 7.34 -14.84 15.68
CA PHE A 146 5.95 -14.99 16.15
C PHE A 146 5.88 -14.95 17.68
N VAL A 147 4.85 -14.29 18.21
CA VAL A 147 4.48 -14.33 19.61
C VAL A 147 3.38 -15.37 19.77
N SER A 148 3.64 -16.41 20.56
CA SER A 148 2.67 -17.46 20.85
C SER A 148 1.61 -17.01 21.86
N SER A 149 0.53 -17.77 21.99
CA SER A 149 -0.63 -17.42 22.84
C SER A 149 -0.29 -17.28 24.33
N ASN A 150 0.81 -17.87 24.80
CA ASN A 150 1.38 -17.72 26.15
C ASN A 150 2.36 -16.54 26.26
N MET A 151 2.40 -15.63 25.27
CA MET A 151 3.29 -14.47 25.22
C MET A 151 4.79 -14.82 25.22
N THR A 152 5.17 -15.98 24.71
CA THR A 152 6.59 -16.31 24.45
C THR A 152 6.96 -16.07 22.99
N LEU A 153 8.23 -15.81 22.73
CA LEU A 153 8.75 -15.74 21.36
C LEU A 153 8.93 -17.16 20.82
N SER A 154 8.46 -17.41 19.60
CA SER A 154 8.69 -18.68 18.92
C SER A 154 10.19 -18.90 18.65
N GLU A 155 10.69 -20.12 18.83
CA GLU A 155 12.06 -20.47 18.46
C GLU A 155 12.23 -20.62 16.93
N SER A 156 11.14 -20.75 16.19
CA SER A 156 11.14 -20.90 14.73
C SER A 156 11.17 -19.54 14.02
N ASN A 157 12.15 -19.34 13.14
CA ASN A 157 12.20 -18.20 12.20
C ASN A 157 11.33 -18.41 10.95
N ASP A 158 10.56 -19.49 10.88
CA ASP A 158 9.70 -19.81 9.75
C ASP A 158 8.46 -18.91 9.74
N LEU A 159 8.53 -17.81 9.02
CA LEU A 159 7.49 -16.79 8.94
C LEU A 159 6.42 -17.09 7.88
N GLU A 160 6.25 -18.35 7.46
CA GLU A 160 5.18 -18.79 6.53
C GLU A 160 4.99 -17.90 5.28
N GLY A 161 6.10 -17.41 4.71
CA GLY A 161 6.11 -16.54 3.53
C GLY A 161 5.81 -15.06 3.80
N TRP A 162 5.68 -14.64 5.06
CA TRP A 162 5.66 -13.24 5.46
C TRP A 162 7.03 -12.60 5.26
N GLN A 163 7.01 -11.39 4.73
CA GLN A 163 8.16 -10.52 4.53
C GLN A 163 7.90 -9.21 5.25
N PHE A 164 8.96 -8.59 5.76
CA PHE A 164 8.88 -7.37 6.54
C PHE A 164 9.78 -6.32 5.92
N ARG A 165 9.29 -5.09 5.84
CA ARG A 165 10.10 -3.91 5.52
C ARG A 165 9.85 -2.83 6.56
N ILE A 166 10.84 -1.97 6.72
CA ILE A 166 10.71 -0.76 7.51
C ILE A 166 10.41 0.38 6.57
N GLU A 167 9.53 1.24 7.02
CA GLU A 167 9.15 2.43 6.31
C GLU A 167 9.34 3.62 7.25
N THR A 168 10.29 4.47 6.88
CA THR A 168 10.63 5.62 7.71
C THR A 168 9.66 6.76 7.46
N LYS A 169 9.58 7.69 8.42
CA LYS A 169 8.82 8.94 8.28
C LYS A 169 9.15 9.66 6.98
N GLU A 170 10.44 9.75 6.63
CA GLU A 170 10.91 10.43 5.41
C GLU A 170 10.41 9.74 4.14
N ASP A 171 10.37 8.41 4.13
CA ASP A 171 9.87 7.62 3.00
C ASP A 171 8.36 7.82 2.82
N ARG A 172 7.60 7.91 3.92
CA ARG A 172 6.16 8.24 3.89
C ARG A 172 5.91 9.64 3.36
N GLN A 173 6.68 10.63 3.80
CA GLN A 173 6.60 12.00 3.29
C GLN A 173 6.97 12.06 1.80
N ALA A 174 7.99 11.33 1.37
CA ALA A 174 8.37 11.26 -0.04
C ALA A 174 7.26 10.64 -0.90
N ARG A 175 6.64 9.54 -0.45
CA ARG A 175 5.49 8.94 -1.15
C ARG A 175 4.28 9.87 -1.20
N TRP A 176 3.99 10.59 -0.11
CA TRP A 176 2.94 11.61 -0.09
C TRP A 176 3.19 12.70 -1.13
N VAL A 177 4.43 13.18 -1.26
CA VAL A 177 4.80 14.14 -2.31
C VAL A 177 4.56 13.54 -3.70
N GLU A 178 4.99 12.31 -3.94
CA GLU A 178 4.79 11.64 -5.23
C GLU A 178 3.32 11.45 -5.60
N ARG A 179 2.47 11.15 -4.61
CA ARG A 179 1.03 11.03 -4.79
C ARG A 179 0.41 12.35 -5.25
N ASN A 180 0.75 13.44 -4.57
CA ASN A 180 0.14 14.74 -4.84
C ASN A 180 0.81 15.47 -6.00
N LYS A 181 1.83 14.87 -6.63
CA LYS A 181 2.33 15.37 -7.93
C LYS A 181 1.19 15.35 -8.93
N GLU A 182 1.21 16.37 -9.77
CA GLU A 182 0.23 16.50 -10.83
C GLU A 182 0.34 15.33 -11.81
N PRO A 183 -0.79 14.81 -12.31
CA PRO A 183 -0.77 13.78 -13.33
C PRO A 183 -0.06 14.29 -14.59
N VAL A 184 0.62 13.39 -15.30
CA VAL A 184 1.44 13.69 -16.50
C VAL A 184 0.68 14.53 -17.53
N PHE A 185 -0.61 14.29 -17.69
CA PHE A 185 -1.47 15.04 -18.60
C PHE A 185 -1.59 16.53 -18.22
N ILE A 186 -1.73 16.85 -16.92
CA ILE A 186 -1.79 18.24 -16.44
C ILE A 186 -0.42 18.90 -16.61
N SER A 187 0.67 18.20 -16.29
CA SER A 187 2.03 18.69 -16.54
C SER A 187 2.27 18.98 -18.04
N PHE A 188 1.73 18.15 -18.93
CA PHE A 188 1.79 18.37 -20.38
C PHE A 188 1.01 19.61 -20.84
N LEU A 189 -0.21 19.81 -20.33
CA LEU A 189 -0.99 21.02 -20.62
C LEU A 189 -0.30 22.31 -20.13
N ARG A 190 0.38 22.25 -18.98
CA ARG A 190 1.21 23.35 -18.48
C ARG A 190 2.45 23.58 -19.33
N TRP A 191 3.12 22.52 -19.80
CA TRP A 191 4.22 22.63 -20.76
C TRP A 191 3.79 23.34 -22.07
N LEU A 192 2.55 23.10 -22.51
CA LEU A 192 1.92 23.82 -23.63
C LEU A 192 1.45 25.25 -23.28
N LYS A 193 1.64 25.71 -22.04
CA LYS A 193 1.15 27.00 -21.51
C LYS A 193 -0.37 27.19 -21.62
N VAL A 194 -1.13 26.09 -21.61
CA VAL A 194 -2.60 26.12 -21.61
C VAL A 194 -3.15 26.39 -20.21
N LEU A 195 -2.43 25.97 -19.17
CA LEU A 195 -2.76 26.15 -17.76
C LEU A 195 -1.67 26.99 -17.05
N PRO A 196 -2.02 27.74 -15.98
CA PRO A 196 -1.04 28.46 -15.18
C PRO A 196 -0.07 27.53 -14.44
N GLU A 197 1.05 28.09 -13.99
CA GLU A 197 1.99 27.40 -13.09
C GLU A 197 1.31 27.02 -11.78
N GLY A 198 1.61 25.83 -11.30
CA GLY A 198 1.03 25.24 -10.09
C GLY A 198 2.03 25.26 -8.96
N GLN A 199 1.51 25.01 -7.76
CA GLN A 199 2.33 24.95 -6.56
C GLN A 199 3.14 23.65 -6.55
N ALA A 200 4.46 23.77 -6.33
CA ALA A 200 5.30 22.61 -6.12
C ALA A 200 4.94 21.94 -4.78
N ILE A 201 4.64 20.64 -4.82
CA ILE A 201 4.41 19.84 -3.61
C ILE A 201 5.76 19.46 -3.02
N THR A 202 5.97 19.81 -1.76
CA THR A 202 7.21 19.58 -1.01
C THR A 202 6.94 18.74 0.24
N LYS A 203 8.00 18.14 0.82
CA LYS A 203 7.87 17.20 1.95
C LYS A 203 7.29 17.85 3.21
N ASP A 204 7.47 19.14 3.40
CA ASP A 204 6.95 19.94 4.51
C ASP A 204 5.42 20.10 4.49
N MET A 205 4.79 19.91 3.33
CA MET A 205 3.32 19.91 3.21
C MET A 205 2.69 18.57 3.62
N ALA A 206 3.50 17.53 3.84
CA ALA A 206 3.01 16.22 4.24
C ALA A 206 2.48 16.22 5.69
N PRO A 207 1.54 15.32 6.02
CA PRO A 207 1.05 15.13 7.38
C PRO A 207 2.19 14.96 8.39
N GLN A 208 2.11 15.69 9.50
CA GLN A 208 3.16 15.68 10.52
C GLN A 208 3.05 14.48 11.48
N ASN A 209 1.90 13.81 11.50
CA ASN A 209 1.60 12.57 12.23
C ASN A 209 2.20 11.31 11.57
N TYR A 210 3.31 11.44 10.86
CA TYR A 210 4.03 10.29 10.34
C TYR A 210 5.08 9.85 11.35
N ASP A 211 4.95 8.61 11.78
CA ASP A 211 5.96 7.86 12.52
C ASP A 211 6.57 6.77 11.63
N ASP A 212 7.73 6.30 12.04
CA ASP A 212 8.35 5.11 11.48
C ASP A 212 7.47 3.90 11.76
N ARG A 213 7.40 2.98 10.79
CA ARG A 213 6.57 1.79 10.93
C ARG A 213 7.19 0.55 10.30
N VAL A 214 6.78 -0.60 10.79
CA VAL A 214 6.99 -1.87 10.10
C VAL A 214 5.79 -2.19 9.23
N VAL A 215 6.06 -2.70 8.04
CA VAL A 215 5.07 -3.25 7.12
C VAL A 215 5.37 -4.73 6.91
N GLY A 216 4.47 -5.58 7.40
CA GLY A 216 4.48 -7.02 7.13
C GLY A 216 3.56 -7.32 5.94
N TYR A 217 4.03 -8.12 4.98
CA TYR A 217 3.27 -8.45 3.77
C TYR A 217 3.66 -9.84 3.24
N LYS A 218 2.79 -10.43 2.42
CA LYS A 218 3.12 -11.60 1.59
C LYS A 218 3.16 -11.20 0.12
N ARG A 219 4.07 -11.79 -0.66
CA ARG A 219 4.11 -11.61 -2.10
C ARG A 219 3.33 -12.73 -2.79
N THR A 220 2.41 -12.37 -3.66
CA THR A 220 1.65 -13.33 -4.46
C THR A 220 1.47 -12.84 -5.88
N TYR A 221 1.42 -13.76 -6.83
CA TYR A 221 1.07 -13.45 -8.20
C TYR A 221 -0.45 -13.39 -8.30
N ALA A 222 -0.95 -12.19 -8.60
CA ALA A 222 -2.36 -11.93 -8.80
C ALA A 222 -2.49 -11.01 -10.00
N GLY A 223 -3.17 -11.46 -11.05
CA GLY A 223 -3.35 -10.70 -12.28
C GLY A 223 -4.00 -11.54 -13.37
N ILE A 224 -4.33 -10.88 -14.48
CA ILE A 224 -5.13 -11.47 -15.57
C ILE A 224 -4.50 -12.75 -16.12
N LEU A 225 -3.18 -12.77 -16.31
CA LEU A 225 -2.49 -13.94 -16.85
C LEU A 225 -2.41 -15.14 -15.88
N GLN A 226 -2.64 -14.91 -14.59
CA GLN A 226 -2.50 -15.93 -13.55
C GLN A 226 -3.81 -16.72 -13.33
N GLY A 227 -4.89 -16.40 -14.04
CA GLY A 227 -6.15 -17.16 -14.02
C GLY A 227 -6.96 -17.07 -12.73
N LYS A 228 -6.49 -16.33 -11.71
CA LYS A 228 -7.20 -16.09 -10.43
C LYS A 228 -8.21 -14.94 -10.55
N LEU A 229 -9.03 -14.97 -11.59
CA LEU A 229 -10.06 -13.97 -11.89
C LEU A 229 -11.28 -14.16 -10.98
N GLY A 230 -11.16 -13.83 -9.69
CA GLY A 230 -12.30 -13.80 -8.76
C GLY A 230 -12.13 -14.57 -7.45
N VAL A 231 -11.03 -15.29 -7.24
CA VAL A 231 -10.72 -15.91 -5.94
C VAL A 231 -10.49 -14.78 -4.93
N SER A 232 -11.33 -14.72 -3.90
CA SER A 232 -11.15 -13.72 -2.83
C SER A 232 -9.86 -14.04 -2.08
N THR A 233 -8.88 -13.14 -2.17
CA THR A 233 -7.64 -13.32 -1.42
C THR A 233 -7.82 -13.04 0.06
N GLU A 234 -8.91 -12.38 0.48
CA GLU A 234 -9.18 -12.19 1.91
C GLU A 234 -9.75 -13.46 2.54
N PHE A 235 -10.59 -14.19 1.81
CA PHE A 235 -11.31 -15.32 2.37
C PHE A 235 -10.79 -16.70 1.97
N GLY A 236 -9.88 -16.78 0.98
CA GLY A 236 -9.25 -18.03 0.56
C GLY A 236 -10.28 -19.10 0.21
N ASP A 237 -10.63 -19.24 -1.07
CA ASP A 237 -11.46 -20.38 -1.51
C ASP A 237 -10.93 -21.73 -0.98
#